data_AF-A0A954DVE8-F1
#
_entry.id   AF-A0A954DVE8-F1
#
_cell.length_a   1.000
_cell.length_b   1.000
_cell.length_c   1.000
_cell.angle_alpha   90.00
_cell.angle_beta   90.00
_cell.angle_gamma   90.00
#
_symmetry.space_group_name_H-M   'P 1'
#
loop_
_entity.id
_entity.type
_entity.pdbx_description
1 polymer ?
#
loop_
_entity_poly.entity_id
_entity_poly.type
_entity_poly.pdbx_seq_one_letter_code
_entity_poly.pdbx_strand_id
1 'polypeptide(L)'
;MSAIDSLRDLRAFELAALAGLPLSVAQLAILKAFEGAPLDKQELRMFRQLVGSRFAKPNPAGYSRLAAQCGRQAGKTRHLDAPLVMRHALRTVPRSPGETLHIPCVGPTREHVATLVDAVAALAGALRVPHERLTGEVRFPALGVVVSVRTANSIAGR
;
A
#
# COMPACT_ATOMS: atom_id res chain seq x y z
N MET A 1 17.94 -1.11 18.21
CA MET A 1 16.64 -1.07 17.50
C MET A 1 16.95 -1.07 16.02
N SER A 2 16.46 -2.04 15.24
CA SER A 2 16.81 -2.09 13.82
C SER A 2 16.12 -0.96 13.05
N ALA A 3 16.70 -0.49 11.94
CA ALA A 3 16.07 0.53 11.08
C ALA A 3 14.67 0.11 10.57
N ILE A 4 14.41 -1.19 10.54
CA ILE A 4 13.11 -1.77 10.18
C ILE A 4 12.10 -1.60 11.31
N ASP A 5 12.52 -1.77 12.57
CA ASP A 5 11.63 -1.63 13.73
C ASP A 5 11.06 -0.21 13.82
N SER A 6 11.86 0.81 13.49
CA SER A 6 11.39 2.20 13.42
C SER A 6 10.34 2.45 12.31
N LEU A 7 10.24 1.59 11.30
CA LEU A 7 9.25 1.73 10.24
C LEU A 7 7.90 1.08 10.59
N ARG A 8 7.86 0.17 11.56
CA ARG A 8 6.65 -0.61 11.90
C ARG A 8 5.50 0.26 12.40
N ASP A 9 5.81 1.32 13.12
CA ASP A 9 4.81 2.21 13.70
C ASP A 9 4.30 3.24 12.69
N LEU A 10 5.03 3.48 11.60
CA LEU A 10 4.71 4.48 10.58
C LEU A 10 3.51 4.09 9.72
N ARG A 11 2.55 5.00 9.62
CA ARG A 11 1.36 4.96 8.75
C ARG A 11 1.74 4.88 7.28
N ALA A 12 0.84 4.38 6.44
CA ALA A 12 1.10 4.24 5.01
C ALA A 12 1.49 5.59 4.37
N PHE A 13 0.81 6.68 4.73
CA PHE A 13 1.18 8.01 4.23
C PHE A 13 2.52 8.53 4.78
N GLU A 14 2.93 8.11 5.98
CA GLU A 14 4.22 8.46 6.58
C GLU A 14 5.36 7.70 5.90
N LEU A 15 5.16 6.43 5.57
CA LEU A 15 6.08 5.63 4.75
C LEU A 15 6.25 6.25 3.36
N ALA A 16 5.15 6.67 2.74
CA ALA A 16 5.19 7.35 1.44
C ALA A 16 5.98 8.67 1.51
N ALA A 17 5.75 9.48 2.54
CA ALA A 17 6.47 10.74 2.75
C ALA A 17 7.97 10.51 2.99
N LEU A 18 8.31 9.53 3.82
CA LEU A 18 9.71 9.15 4.10
C LEU A 18 10.43 8.66 2.85
N ALA A 19 9.72 7.96 1.96
CA ALA A 19 10.24 7.50 0.68
C ALA A 19 10.28 8.59 -0.41
N GLY A 20 9.88 9.83 -0.11
CA GLY A 20 9.83 10.94 -1.07
C GLY A 20 8.77 10.76 -2.16
N LEU A 21 7.74 9.94 -1.91
CA LEU A 21 6.67 9.70 -2.87
C LEU A 21 5.73 10.92 -2.92
N PRO A 22 5.56 11.58 -4.08
CA PRO A 22 4.76 12.80 -4.16
C PRO A 22 3.26 12.47 -4.16
N LEU A 23 2.69 12.38 -2.95
CA LEU A 23 1.26 12.16 -2.78
C LEU A 23 0.48 13.45 -3.03
N SER A 24 -0.49 13.39 -3.93
CA SER A 24 -1.53 14.41 -4.07
C SER A 24 -2.40 14.46 -2.81
N VAL A 25 -3.07 15.59 -2.60
CA VAL A 25 -4.02 15.77 -1.48
C VAL A 25 -5.14 14.72 -1.50
N ALA A 26 -5.57 14.28 -2.68
CA ALA A 26 -6.54 13.20 -2.83
C ALA A 26 -6.02 11.88 -2.25
N GLN A 27 -4.75 11.54 -2.55
CA GLN A 27 -4.14 10.31 -2.08
C GLN A 27 -3.89 10.35 -0.57
N LEU A 28 -3.38 11.47 -0.06
CA LEU A 28 -3.21 11.69 1.37
C LEU A 28 -4.52 11.52 2.12
N ALA A 29 -5.60 12.13 1.62
CA ALA A 29 -6.91 12.04 2.23
C ALA A 29 -7.43 10.58 2.32
N ILE A 30 -7.23 9.78 1.27
CA ILE A 30 -7.63 8.36 1.26
C ILE A 30 -6.78 7.54 2.23
N LEU A 31 -5.44 7.68 2.22
CA LEU A 31 -4.57 6.93 3.13
C LEU A 31 -4.86 7.27 4.60
N LYS A 32 -4.98 8.57 4.91
CA LYS A 32 -5.34 9.04 6.25
C LYS A 32 -6.70 8.50 6.69
N ALA A 33 -7.72 8.63 5.85
CA ALA A 33 -9.05 8.11 6.16
C ALA A 33 -9.06 6.58 6.34
N PHE A 34 -8.31 5.84 5.52
CA PHE A 34 -8.18 4.39 5.63
C PHE A 34 -7.62 3.97 7.00
N GLU A 35 -6.63 4.71 7.50
CA GLU A 35 -5.95 4.41 8.77
C GLU A 35 -6.52 5.15 9.99
N GLY A 36 -7.68 5.82 9.85
CA GLY A 36 -8.32 6.57 10.95
C GLY A 36 -7.56 7.81 11.39
N ALA A 37 -6.70 8.36 10.52
CA ALA A 37 -5.98 9.60 10.78
C ALA A 37 -6.89 10.83 10.61
N PRO A 38 -6.65 11.91 11.39
CA PRO A 38 -7.38 13.16 11.20
C PRO A 38 -7.09 13.74 9.81
N LEU A 39 -8.15 14.23 9.17
CA LEU A 39 -8.09 14.96 7.90
C LEU A 39 -8.18 16.46 8.19
N ASP A 40 -7.35 17.24 7.52
CA ASP A 40 -7.53 18.69 7.49
C ASP A 40 -8.74 19.11 6.63
N LYS A 41 -9.00 20.42 6.55
CA LYS A 41 -10.14 20.96 5.79
C LYS A 41 -10.07 20.63 4.29
N GLN A 42 -8.88 20.66 3.69
CA GLN A 42 -8.68 20.39 2.27
C GLN A 42 -8.79 18.89 1.98
N GLU A 43 -8.18 18.07 2.81
CA GLU A 43 -8.24 16.61 2.76
C GLU A 43 -9.67 16.11 2.95
N LEU A 44 -10.42 16.68 3.90
CA LEU A 44 -11.83 16.34 4.13
C LEU A 44 -12.70 16.72 2.92
N ARG A 45 -12.43 17.86 2.29
CA ARG A 45 -13.11 18.25 1.03
C ARG A 45 -12.82 17.24 -0.07
N MET A 46 -11.57 16.83 -0.22
CA MET A 46 -11.18 15.85 -1.24
C MET A 46 -11.77 14.48 -0.96
N PHE A 47 -11.73 14.01 0.29
CA PHE A 47 -12.32 12.75 0.71
C PHE A 47 -13.80 12.69 0.27
N ARG A 48 -14.60 13.69 0.65
CA ARG A 48 -16.03 13.79 0.29
C ARG A 48 -16.29 13.75 -1.23
N GLN A 49 -15.41 14.36 -2.02
CA GLN A 49 -15.51 14.30 -3.48
C GLN A 49 -15.24 12.90 -4.03
N LEU A 50 -14.37 12.13 -3.38
CA LEU A 50 -13.97 10.79 -3.83
C LEU A 50 -14.95 9.70 -3.40
N VAL A 51 -15.46 9.77 -2.16
CA VAL A 51 -16.35 8.73 -1.60
C VAL A 51 -17.84 9.05 -1.75
N GLY A 52 -18.16 10.25 -2.25
CA GLY A 52 -19.53 10.74 -2.38
C GLY A 52 -20.17 11.16 -1.05
N SER A 53 -21.39 11.69 -1.14
CA SER A 53 -22.13 12.27 0.00
C SER A 53 -22.55 11.25 1.06
N ARG A 54 -22.62 9.95 0.71
CA ARG A 54 -22.96 8.87 1.66
C ARG A 54 -21.91 8.68 2.76
N PHE A 55 -20.66 9.07 2.54
CA PHE A 55 -19.58 8.97 3.52
C PHE A 55 -19.05 10.36 3.88
N ALA A 56 -19.97 11.26 4.29
CA ALA A 56 -19.64 12.66 4.56
C ALA A 56 -18.60 12.88 5.68
N LYS A 57 -18.41 11.89 6.55
CA LYS A 57 -17.38 11.85 7.60
C LYS A 57 -16.58 10.55 7.48
N PRO A 58 -15.24 10.60 7.49
CA PRO A 58 -14.42 9.39 7.57
C PRO A 58 -14.65 8.69 8.92
N ASN A 59 -14.49 7.37 8.94
CA ASN A 59 -14.51 6.62 10.19
C ASN A 59 -13.25 6.93 11.01
N PRO A 60 -13.37 7.43 12.27
CA PRO A 60 -12.20 7.70 13.11
C PRO A 60 -11.40 6.44 13.45
N ALA A 61 -12.01 5.25 13.39
CA ALA A 61 -11.32 3.98 13.57
C ALA A 61 -10.65 3.47 12.27
N GLY A 62 -10.80 4.19 11.15
CA GLY A 62 -10.36 3.75 9.84
C GLY A 62 -11.26 2.68 9.23
N TYR A 63 -10.74 1.97 8.23
CA TYR A 63 -11.47 0.94 7.49
C TYR A 63 -10.64 -0.34 7.42
N SER A 64 -11.30 -1.50 7.53
CA SER A 64 -10.62 -2.81 7.46
C SER A 64 -10.34 -3.25 6.02
N ARG A 65 -11.00 -2.64 5.04
CA ARG A 65 -10.85 -2.96 3.61
C ARG A 65 -10.92 -1.70 2.78
N LEU A 66 -10.00 -1.57 1.84
CA LEU A 66 -10.03 -0.54 0.79
C LEU A 66 -10.26 -1.22 -0.55
N ALA A 67 -11.24 -0.71 -1.30
CA ALA A 67 -11.41 -1.03 -2.71
C ALA A 67 -11.29 0.28 -3.48
N ALA A 68 -10.23 0.41 -4.28
CA ALA A 68 -10.01 1.57 -5.13
C ALA A 68 -10.31 1.20 -6.59
N GLN A 69 -11.25 1.90 -7.22
CA GLN A 69 -11.54 1.73 -8.64
C GLN A 69 -10.83 2.82 -9.44
N CYS A 70 -9.88 2.42 -10.27
CA CYS A 70 -9.10 3.33 -11.11
C CYS A 70 -9.72 3.41 -12.52
N GLY A 71 -10.41 4.50 -12.83
CA GLY A 71 -10.92 4.77 -14.18
C GLY A 71 -9.86 5.37 -15.12
N ARG A 72 -10.26 5.73 -16.35
CA ARG A 72 -9.39 6.32 -17.41
C ARG A 72 -8.62 7.60 -16.99
N GLN A 73 -8.96 8.22 -15.85
CA GLN A 73 -8.27 9.37 -15.22
C GLN A 73 -7.61 9.01 -13.87
N ALA A 74 -7.01 7.82 -13.73
CA ALA A 74 -6.49 7.25 -12.47
C ALA A 74 -5.32 7.99 -11.79
N GLY A 75 -4.89 9.16 -12.27
CA GLY A 75 -3.81 9.94 -11.63
C GLY A 75 -4.06 10.21 -10.14
N LYS A 76 -5.34 10.29 -9.74
CA LYS A 76 -5.77 10.57 -8.36
C LYS A 76 -5.65 9.38 -7.39
N THR A 77 -5.46 8.16 -7.89
CA THR A 77 -5.36 6.92 -7.08
C THR A 77 -4.07 6.15 -7.32
N ARG A 78 -3.29 6.55 -8.34
CA ARG A 78 -1.90 6.09 -8.54
C ARG A 78 -1.12 6.23 -7.22
N HIS A 79 -0.23 5.29 -6.91
CA HIS A 79 0.64 5.35 -5.71
C HIS A 79 0.00 5.10 -4.33
N LEU A 80 -1.29 4.78 -4.24
CA LEU A 80 -1.91 4.37 -2.97
C LEU A 80 -1.48 2.95 -2.53
N ASP A 81 -1.30 2.07 -3.50
CA ASP A 81 -1.19 0.63 -3.25
C ASP A 81 0.14 0.26 -2.58
N ALA A 82 1.27 0.80 -3.08
CA ALA A 82 2.59 0.45 -2.58
C ALA A 82 2.79 0.79 -1.09
N PRO A 83 2.42 2.00 -0.61
CA PRO A 83 2.50 2.31 0.82
C PRO A 83 1.58 1.46 1.70
N LEU A 84 0.38 1.12 1.22
CA LEU A 84 -0.55 0.25 1.96
C LEU A 84 -0.02 -1.19 2.07
N VAL A 85 0.50 -1.73 0.97
CA VAL A 85 1.14 -3.05 0.93
C VAL A 85 2.34 -3.07 1.88
N MET A 86 3.19 -2.04 1.85
CA MET A 86 4.36 -1.95 2.73
C MET A 86 3.97 -1.80 4.20
N ARG A 87 2.99 -0.95 4.53
CA ARG A 87 2.43 -0.80 5.88
C ARG A 87 1.93 -2.13 6.41
N HIS A 88 1.17 -2.87 5.60
CA HIS A 88 0.71 -4.21 5.96
C HIS A 88 1.92 -5.13 6.17
N ALA A 89 2.83 -5.18 5.20
CA ALA A 89 4.06 -5.97 5.26
C ALA A 89 4.87 -5.71 6.53
N LEU A 90 4.91 -4.50 7.06
CA LEU A 90 5.68 -4.15 8.25
C LEU A 90 4.96 -4.49 9.57
N ARG A 91 3.62 -4.48 9.58
CA ARG A 91 2.81 -4.70 10.79
C ARG A 91 2.41 -6.16 11.04
N THR A 92 2.36 -7.02 10.01
CA THR A 92 1.95 -8.42 10.21
C THR A 92 3.07 -9.26 10.85
N VAL A 93 2.77 -9.72 12.07
CA VAL A 93 3.34 -10.82 12.90
C VAL A 93 4.78 -10.64 13.44
N PRO A 94 5.06 -10.97 14.73
CA PRO A 94 6.43 -11.16 15.21
C PRO A 94 7.12 -12.25 14.40
N ARG A 95 8.28 -11.94 13.82
CA ARG A 95 9.00 -12.86 12.93
C ARG A 95 10.12 -13.56 13.66
N SER A 96 10.24 -14.86 13.40
CA SER A 96 11.48 -15.57 13.65
C SER A 96 12.48 -15.29 12.51
N PRO A 97 13.78 -15.19 12.78
CA PRO A 97 14.79 -15.11 11.73
C PRO A 97 14.60 -16.25 10.70
N GLY A 98 14.45 -15.89 9.42
CA GLY A 98 14.28 -16.86 8.32
C GLY A 98 12.83 -17.12 7.88
N GLU A 99 11.82 -16.61 8.58
CA GLU A 99 10.43 -16.68 8.11
C GLU A 99 10.20 -15.79 6.87
N THR A 100 9.30 -16.21 5.99
CA THR A 100 8.99 -15.55 4.71
C THR A 100 7.53 -15.12 4.66
N LEU A 101 7.25 -13.81 4.60
CA LEU A 101 5.89 -13.25 4.46
C LEU A 101 5.46 -13.17 3.00
N HIS A 102 4.40 -13.89 2.62
CA HIS A 102 3.84 -13.78 1.27
C HIS A 102 2.77 -12.69 1.15
N ILE A 103 2.98 -11.71 0.27
CA ILE A 103 1.95 -10.70 -0.06
C ILE A 103 1.45 -10.96 -1.48
N PRO A 104 0.22 -11.46 -1.66
CA PRO A 104 -0.33 -11.70 -2.97
C PRO A 104 -0.68 -10.37 -3.65
N CYS A 105 0.04 -10.04 -4.73
CA CYS A 105 -0.36 -8.96 -5.63
C CYS A 105 -1.26 -9.54 -6.72
N VAL A 106 -2.51 -9.08 -6.78
CA VAL A 106 -3.53 -9.53 -7.74
C VAL A 106 -4.05 -8.32 -8.52
N GLY A 107 -4.23 -8.47 -9.83
CA GLY A 107 -4.68 -7.41 -10.72
C GLY A 107 -5.33 -7.98 -11.98
N PRO A 108 -6.05 -7.13 -12.75
CA PRO A 108 -6.85 -7.56 -13.89
C PRO A 108 -6.01 -8.03 -15.08
N THR A 109 -4.75 -7.58 -15.19
CA THR A 109 -3.80 -8.02 -16.22
C THR A 109 -2.42 -8.21 -15.60
N ARG A 110 -1.53 -8.93 -16.30
CA ARG A 110 -0.13 -9.13 -15.87
C ARG A 110 0.61 -7.79 -15.69
N GLU A 111 0.37 -6.84 -16.57
CA GLU A 111 0.99 -5.50 -16.55
C GLU A 111 0.62 -4.69 -15.30
N HIS A 112 -0.64 -4.76 -14.87
CA HIS A 112 -1.08 -4.11 -13.63
C HIS A 112 -0.37 -4.70 -12.41
N VAL A 113 -0.22 -6.02 -12.37
CA VAL A 113 0.49 -6.66 -11.25
C VAL A 113 1.98 -6.33 -11.28
N ALA A 114 2.61 -6.35 -12.45
CA ALA A 114 4.01 -5.94 -12.60
C ALA A 114 4.22 -4.49 -12.13
N THR A 115 3.31 -3.58 -12.50
CA THR A 115 3.35 -2.17 -12.06
C THR A 115 3.26 -2.04 -10.54
N LEU A 116 2.35 -2.79 -9.90
CA LEU A 116 2.21 -2.79 -8.44
C LEU A 116 3.50 -3.27 -7.76
N VAL A 117 4.08 -4.34 -8.29
CA VAL A 117 5.30 -4.95 -7.75
C VAL A 117 6.48 -4.00 -7.87
N ASP A 118 6.62 -3.34 -9.02
CA ASP A 118 7.66 -2.35 -9.26
C ASP A 118 7.51 -1.15 -8.32
N ALA A 119 6.27 -0.70 -8.08
CA ALA A 119 6.00 0.37 -7.13
C ALA A 119 6.34 -0.02 -5.68
N VAL A 120 6.05 -1.25 -5.26
CA VAL A 120 6.39 -1.77 -3.91
C VAL A 120 7.90 -1.91 -3.75
N ALA A 121 8.60 -2.47 -4.75
CA ALA A 121 10.05 -2.61 -4.73
C ALA A 121 10.75 -1.24 -4.71
N ALA A 122 10.29 -0.29 -5.52
CA ALA A 122 10.82 1.08 -5.53
C ALA A 122 10.64 1.76 -4.16
N LEU A 123 9.46 1.63 -3.55
CA LEU A 123 9.21 2.18 -2.20
C LEU A 123 10.13 1.55 -1.16
N ALA A 124 10.33 0.24 -1.20
CA ALA A 124 11.24 -0.45 -0.29
C ALA A 124 12.70 -0.03 -0.47
N GLY A 125 13.14 0.15 -1.72
CA GLY A 125 14.47 0.68 -2.04
C GLY A 125 14.67 2.08 -1.47
N ALA A 126 13.69 2.96 -1.62
CA ALA A 126 13.71 4.31 -1.04
C ALA A 126 13.77 4.28 0.50
N LEU A 127 13.06 3.34 1.13
CA LEU A 127 13.08 3.11 2.58
C LEU A 127 14.30 2.32 3.06
N ARG A 128 15.22 1.94 2.17
CA ARG A 128 16.40 1.10 2.44
C ARG A 128 16.04 -0.20 3.13
N VAL A 129 14.91 -0.77 2.75
CA VAL A 129 14.46 -2.10 3.15
C VAL A 129 15.09 -3.10 2.17
N PRO A 130 16.04 -3.95 2.62
CA PRO A 130 16.69 -4.94 1.77
C PRO A 130 15.68 -5.83 1.07
N HIS A 131 15.83 -5.99 -0.25
CA HIS A 131 14.92 -6.76 -1.11
C HIS A 131 15.58 -7.41 -2.33
N GLU A 132 15.02 -8.51 -2.80
CA GLU A 132 15.41 -9.31 -3.96
C GLU A 132 14.18 -9.45 -4.86
N ARG A 133 14.31 -9.22 -6.16
CA ARG A 133 13.20 -9.38 -7.11
C ARG A 133 13.35 -10.75 -7.78
N LEU A 134 12.38 -11.62 -7.63
CA LEU A 134 12.23 -12.81 -8.45
C LEU A 134 11.18 -12.57 -9.53
N THR A 135 11.23 -13.32 -10.63
CA THR A 135 10.28 -13.15 -11.72
C THR A 135 8.87 -13.50 -11.24
N GLY A 136 8.08 -12.47 -10.93
CA GLY A 136 6.80 -12.64 -10.27
C GLY A 136 6.86 -12.80 -8.75
N GLU A 137 7.96 -12.46 -8.07
CA GLU A 137 7.97 -12.26 -6.61
C GLU A 137 8.97 -11.15 -6.21
N VAL A 138 8.85 -10.52 -5.04
CA VAL A 138 9.85 -9.62 -4.47
C VAL A 138 10.10 -10.03 -3.04
N ARG A 139 11.24 -10.65 -2.79
CA ARG A 139 11.76 -10.94 -1.45
C ARG A 139 12.25 -9.67 -0.77
N PHE A 140 12.21 -9.59 0.54
CA PHE A 140 12.78 -8.54 1.39
C PHE A 140 13.66 -9.23 2.43
N PRO A 141 14.93 -9.60 2.14
CA PRO A 141 15.73 -10.47 2.98
C PRO A 141 15.88 -10.01 4.43
N ALA A 142 16.03 -8.70 4.66
CA ALA A 142 16.13 -8.19 6.04
C ALA A 142 14.78 -8.07 6.76
N LEU A 143 13.67 -8.15 6.01
CA LEU A 143 12.34 -8.27 6.60
C LEU A 143 11.88 -9.73 6.71
N GLY A 144 12.49 -10.68 6.01
CA GLY A 144 11.90 -12.00 5.82
C GLY A 144 10.54 -11.94 5.11
N VAL A 145 10.42 -11.18 4.02
CA VAL A 145 9.16 -11.05 3.23
C VAL A 145 9.42 -11.54 1.81
N VAL A 146 8.41 -12.05 1.11
CA VAL A 146 8.34 -12.36 -0.32
C VAL A 146 6.98 -11.96 -0.87
N VAL A 147 6.83 -10.76 -1.42
CA VAL A 147 5.65 -10.38 -2.22
C VAL A 147 5.55 -11.33 -3.41
N SER A 148 4.46 -12.07 -3.62
CA SER A 148 4.32 -12.95 -4.77
C SER A 148 3.25 -12.44 -5.75
N VAL A 149 3.54 -12.56 -7.03
CA VAL A 149 2.73 -12.10 -8.17
C VAL A 149 2.01 -13.30 -8.73
N ARG A 150 0.70 -13.33 -8.57
CA ARG A 150 -0.15 -14.31 -9.24
C ARG A 150 -1.06 -13.60 -10.22
N THR A 151 -0.93 -13.93 -11.50
CA THR A 151 -1.78 -13.39 -12.55
C THR A 151 -3.06 -14.22 -12.59
N ALA A 152 -4.20 -13.58 -12.39
CA ALA A 152 -5.50 -14.25 -12.36
C ALA A 152 -6.00 -14.56 -13.79
N ASN A 153 -5.40 -15.54 -14.46
CA ASN A 153 -6.00 -16.11 -15.69
C ASN A 153 -7.06 -17.18 -15.39
N SER A 154 -7.36 -17.42 -14.11
CA SER A 154 -8.55 -18.15 -13.68
C SER A 154 -8.84 -17.82 -12.21
N ILE A 155 -9.63 -16.78 -11.95
CA ILE A 155 -10.50 -16.82 -10.77
C ILE A 155 -11.57 -17.84 -11.14
N ALA A 156 -11.36 -19.09 -10.72
CA ALA A 156 -12.33 -20.15 -10.92
C ALA A 156 -13.70 -19.66 -10.46
N GLY A 157 -14.69 -19.82 -11.35
CA GLY A 157 -16.07 -19.56 -11.02
C GLY A 157 -16.51 -20.37 -9.81
N ARG A 158 -17.33 -19.72 -8.99
CA ARG A 158 -18.50 -20.32 -8.35
C ARG A 158 -19.60 -19.28 -8.36
#